data_AF-A0A254U6K8-F1
#
_entry.id   AF-A0A254U6K8-F1
#
_cell.length_a   1.000
_cell.length_b   1.000
_cell.length_c   1.000
_cell.angle_alpha   90.00
_cell.angle_beta   90.00
_cell.angle_gamma   90.00
#
_symmetry.space_group_name_H-M   'P 1'
#
loop_
_entity.id
_entity.type
_entity.pdbx_description
1 polymer ?
#
loop_
_entity_poly.entity_id
_entity_poly.type
_entity_poly.pdbx_seq_one_letter_code
_entity_poly.pdbx_strand_id
1 'polypeptide(L)'
;MALLQTSLIWAVYAIVVAVLVMVASVFIYTYQTPRDRSSVVTFTCIVAITSLLATVLLLPVDVALTSSTTSSKLGQRKPWATQDEVDKIVSLLTAVYYLLYSLDAFLCLLAIPFVYFWYEEYDEVAVESGEQSAAKRLWTAFKYTISFIAIVVVLFIVGFLVPVANIKDSKVSDYLRKLLAENRGERVLTFTLGLLITMGLFLYILYTSTGLAVLPMRMIRAAPSVSDMTWKASTSAQLESNRERQRQLEGRCRGDPGLLSSKERRELDTLVRDERTLIRRQRLAEEADGEGQSRFMRAWLKTTAFFRPLKLLGGIAILLITLMIWISMLLTAIDKAKNSICKQRCGYILSGIGVFNPINWIFVQSAKVFPIDYAVLTVVVLLLFGSSVVGISTIGIRFLWIRIFRVRKGHTSPQALLLTTAMLMLTILALDYSIPMLVAPQYATFGPQTFCDRPQGQQSDCLTNKHLIKPCSELTDNTAAKRVCTPSVTSMFLNRVTISYPFFGTVFFWSQFIFLVIYLLVLVTSFIRHPKLDERLLDQEAEEAEEERLLTSSARGVGDTYQSVGGRNNFSTRAG
;
A
#
# COMPACT_ATOMS: atom_id res chain seq x y z
N MET A 1 -23.48 -29.36 -8.70
CA MET A 1 -22.53 -29.05 -7.60
C MET A 1 -21.32 -28.24 -8.06
N ALA A 2 -20.63 -28.61 -9.15
CA ALA A 2 -19.45 -27.88 -9.64
C ALA A 2 -19.73 -26.41 -9.98
N LEU A 3 -20.76 -26.13 -10.80
CA LEU A 3 -21.18 -24.78 -11.17
C LEU A 3 -21.57 -23.89 -9.98
N LEU A 4 -22.12 -24.49 -8.92
CA LEU A 4 -22.50 -23.77 -7.70
C LEU A 4 -21.26 -23.39 -6.87
N GLN A 5 -20.26 -24.26 -6.82
CA GLN A 5 -19.00 -23.96 -6.11
C GLN A 5 -18.20 -22.90 -6.85
N THR A 6 -18.08 -22.98 -8.17
CA THR A 6 -17.37 -21.99 -8.97
C THR A 6 -18.08 -20.63 -8.95
N SER A 7 -19.41 -20.60 -9.05
CA SER A 7 -20.17 -19.34 -8.97
C SER A 7 -20.06 -18.70 -7.58
N LEU A 8 -20.05 -19.49 -6.50
CA LEU A 8 -19.85 -18.98 -5.14
C LEU A 8 -18.47 -18.35 -4.96
N ILE A 9 -17.42 -18.96 -5.50
CA ILE A 9 -16.05 -18.38 -5.44
C ILE A 9 -16.01 -17.02 -6.15
N TRP A 10 -16.61 -16.90 -7.34
CA TRP A 10 -16.72 -15.62 -8.05
C TRP A 10 -17.58 -14.59 -7.32
N ALA A 11 -18.66 -15.03 -6.67
CA ALA A 11 -19.50 -14.15 -5.85
C ALA A 11 -18.71 -13.58 -4.65
N VAL A 12 -17.89 -14.41 -3.99
CA VAL A 12 -16.99 -13.94 -2.92
C VAL A 12 -15.99 -12.92 -3.45
N TYR A 13 -15.40 -13.16 -4.63
CA TYR A 13 -14.51 -12.18 -5.27
C TYR A 13 -15.21 -10.84 -5.51
N ALA A 14 -16.43 -10.85 -6.06
CA ALA A 14 -17.20 -9.63 -6.29
C ALA A 14 -17.49 -8.85 -4.99
N ILE A 15 -17.83 -9.56 -3.90
CA ILE A 15 -18.02 -8.94 -2.58
C ILE A 15 -16.71 -8.30 -2.10
N VAL A 16 -15.59 -8.98 -2.25
CA VAL A 16 -14.28 -8.42 -1.86
C VAL A 16 -13.95 -7.18 -2.68
N VAL A 17 -14.15 -7.19 -4.00
CA VAL A 17 -13.93 -6.02 -4.84
C VAL A 17 -14.77 -4.82 -4.35
N ALA A 18 -16.02 -5.04 -3.95
CA ALA A 18 -16.85 -3.96 -3.37
C ALA A 18 -16.26 -3.43 -2.04
N VAL A 19 -15.72 -4.30 -1.19
CA VAL A 19 -15.00 -3.90 0.03
C VAL A 19 -13.72 -3.13 -0.31
N LEU A 20 -12.99 -3.52 -1.37
CA LEU A 20 -11.79 -2.81 -1.80
C LEU A 20 -12.11 -1.40 -2.31
N VAL A 21 -13.22 -1.21 -3.03
CA VAL A 21 -13.69 0.13 -3.41
C VAL A 21 -13.94 0.98 -2.17
N MET A 22 -14.59 0.42 -1.13
CA MET A 22 -14.79 1.11 0.14
C MET A 22 -13.45 1.48 0.80
N VAL A 23 -12.51 0.55 0.89
CA VAL A 23 -11.18 0.77 1.49
C VAL A 23 -10.39 1.83 0.73
N ALA A 24 -10.37 1.75 -0.61
CA ALA A 24 -9.72 2.74 -1.47
C ALA A 24 -10.37 4.12 -1.31
N SER A 25 -11.70 4.19 -1.25
CA SER A 25 -12.43 5.45 -1.05
C SER A 25 -12.10 6.08 0.30
N VAL A 26 -12.16 5.30 1.38
CA VAL A 26 -11.77 5.76 2.72
C VAL A 26 -10.33 6.25 2.74
N PHE A 27 -9.41 5.51 2.12
CA PHE A 27 -8.01 5.91 2.01
C PHE A 27 -7.87 7.28 1.32
N ILE A 28 -8.47 7.46 0.15
CA ILE A 28 -8.38 8.71 -0.62
C ILE A 28 -8.97 9.88 0.15
N TYR A 29 -10.19 9.75 0.68
CA TYR A 29 -10.83 10.82 1.45
C TYR A 29 -10.12 11.15 2.77
N THR A 30 -9.39 10.20 3.35
CA THR A 30 -8.61 10.44 4.58
C THR A 30 -7.35 11.27 4.32
N TYR A 31 -6.73 11.13 3.15
CA TYR A 31 -5.47 11.80 2.83
C TYR A 31 -5.64 13.10 2.04
N GLN A 32 -6.67 13.19 1.20
CA GLN A 32 -6.93 14.35 0.37
C GLN A 32 -7.27 15.60 1.18
N THR A 33 -6.71 16.75 0.77
CA THR A 33 -7.09 18.05 1.31
C THR A 33 -8.55 18.38 0.98
N PRO A 34 -9.39 18.79 1.95
CA PRO A 34 -10.80 19.11 1.69
C PRO A 34 -11.01 20.35 0.81
N ARG A 35 -10.02 21.25 0.76
CA ARG A 35 -10.05 22.52 0.01
C ARG A 35 -9.99 22.33 -1.50
N ASP A 36 -9.02 21.54 -1.99
CA ASP A 36 -8.72 21.43 -3.43
C ASP A 36 -9.21 20.11 -4.01
N ARG A 37 -10.49 19.77 -3.77
CA ARG A 37 -11.04 18.48 -4.22
C ARG A 37 -11.35 18.49 -5.71
N SER A 38 -10.59 17.70 -6.47
CA SER A 38 -10.92 17.38 -7.86
C SER A 38 -11.59 16.00 -7.96
N SER A 39 -12.81 15.96 -8.49
CA SER A 39 -13.57 14.72 -8.70
C SER A 39 -12.84 13.75 -9.64
N VAL A 40 -12.19 14.28 -10.69
CA VAL A 40 -11.46 13.46 -11.69
C VAL A 40 -10.23 12.80 -11.07
N VAL A 41 -9.49 13.53 -10.24
CA VAL A 41 -8.33 12.99 -9.51
C VAL A 41 -8.76 11.92 -8.53
N THR A 42 -9.80 12.21 -7.74
CA THR A 42 -10.34 11.30 -6.72
C THR A 42 -10.82 9.99 -7.34
N PHE A 43 -11.61 10.07 -8.42
CA PHE A 43 -12.12 8.90 -9.14
C PHE A 43 -10.98 8.05 -9.73
N THR A 44 -10.02 8.68 -10.42
CA THR A 44 -8.87 7.98 -11.00
C THR A 44 -8.05 7.26 -9.93
N CYS A 45 -7.81 7.89 -8.77
CA CYS A 45 -7.07 7.25 -7.68
C CYS A 45 -7.82 6.06 -7.07
N ILE A 46 -9.15 6.17 -6.88
CA ILE A 46 -9.98 5.07 -6.37
C ILE A 46 -9.95 3.89 -7.34
N VAL A 47 -10.14 4.13 -8.64
CA VAL A 47 -10.12 3.09 -9.67
C VAL A 47 -8.75 2.43 -9.74
N ALA A 48 -7.67 3.20 -9.73
CA ALA A 48 -6.28 2.71 -9.74
C ALA A 48 -5.96 1.80 -8.56
N ILE A 49 -6.24 2.24 -7.33
CA ILE A 49 -5.96 1.44 -6.13
C ILE A 49 -6.87 0.19 -6.09
N THR A 50 -8.14 0.33 -6.47
CA THR A 50 -9.08 -0.79 -6.48
C THR A 50 -8.67 -1.85 -7.50
N SER A 51 -8.35 -1.44 -8.74
CA SER A 51 -7.93 -2.34 -9.82
C SER A 51 -6.76 -3.20 -9.36
N LEU A 52 -5.73 -2.56 -8.82
CA LEU A 52 -4.52 -3.26 -8.46
C LEU A 52 -4.66 -4.15 -7.21
N LEU A 53 -5.40 -3.69 -6.19
CA LEU A 53 -5.72 -4.55 -5.04
C LEU A 53 -6.59 -5.74 -5.46
N ALA A 54 -7.48 -5.56 -6.44
CA ALA A 54 -8.26 -6.64 -7.03
C ALA A 54 -7.36 -7.64 -7.77
N THR A 55 -6.36 -7.17 -8.51
CA THR A 55 -5.34 -8.02 -9.17
C THR A 55 -4.63 -8.92 -8.16
N VAL A 56 -4.11 -8.36 -7.06
CA VAL A 56 -3.41 -9.15 -6.03
C VAL A 56 -4.34 -10.11 -5.30
N LEU A 57 -5.58 -9.68 -5.00
CA LEU A 57 -6.58 -10.50 -4.29
C LEU A 57 -7.37 -11.43 -5.22
N LEU A 58 -7.00 -11.51 -6.49
CA LEU A 58 -7.44 -12.59 -7.38
C LEU A 58 -6.70 -13.91 -7.08
N LEU A 59 -5.53 -13.86 -6.46
CA LEU A 59 -4.71 -15.05 -6.15
C LEU A 59 -5.45 -16.14 -5.35
N PRO A 60 -6.18 -15.85 -4.25
CA PRO A 60 -6.93 -16.88 -3.54
C PRO A 60 -8.06 -17.48 -4.37
N VAL A 61 -8.66 -16.71 -5.28
CA VAL A 61 -9.70 -17.19 -6.20
C VAL A 61 -9.10 -18.11 -7.24
N ASP A 62 -7.95 -17.74 -7.80
CA ASP A 62 -7.15 -18.58 -8.70
C ASP A 62 -6.79 -19.91 -8.03
N VAL A 63 -6.24 -19.87 -6.81
CA VAL A 63 -5.91 -21.06 -6.02
C VAL A 63 -7.17 -21.87 -5.65
N ALA A 64 -8.27 -21.23 -5.25
CA ALA A 64 -9.50 -21.93 -4.90
C ALA A 64 -10.15 -22.62 -6.10
N LEU A 65 -10.22 -21.95 -7.26
CA LEU A 65 -10.78 -22.51 -8.49
C LEU A 65 -9.93 -23.68 -9.00
N THR A 66 -8.62 -23.52 -9.09
CA THR A 66 -7.71 -24.59 -9.53
C THR A 66 -7.72 -25.77 -8.58
N SER A 67 -7.63 -25.54 -7.26
CA SER A 67 -7.65 -26.61 -6.26
C SER A 67 -9.00 -27.31 -6.13
N SER A 68 -10.13 -26.62 -6.42
CA SER A 68 -11.47 -27.19 -6.35
C SER A 68 -11.67 -28.40 -7.29
N THR A 69 -10.86 -28.50 -8.34
CA THR A 69 -10.88 -29.58 -9.34
C THR A 69 -10.30 -30.90 -8.80
N THR A 70 -9.53 -30.82 -7.71
CA THR A 70 -8.85 -31.97 -7.09
C THR A 70 -9.44 -32.32 -5.73
N SER A 71 -9.25 -33.57 -5.31
CA SER A 71 -9.52 -34.04 -3.95
C SER A 71 -8.20 -34.22 -3.22
N SER A 72 -7.90 -33.31 -2.28
CA SER A 72 -6.69 -33.36 -1.46
C SER A 72 -6.59 -34.60 -0.56
N LYS A 73 -7.72 -35.26 -0.27
CA LYS A 73 -7.76 -36.51 0.50
C LYS A 73 -7.41 -37.75 -0.33
N LEU A 74 -7.66 -37.71 -1.64
CA LEU A 74 -7.51 -38.85 -2.54
C LEU A 74 -6.31 -38.72 -3.47
N GLY A 75 -5.78 -37.50 -3.64
CA GLY A 75 -4.71 -37.24 -4.60
C GLY A 75 -5.16 -37.43 -6.06
N GLN A 76 -6.45 -37.22 -6.34
CA GLN A 76 -7.07 -37.46 -7.65
C GLN A 76 -8.01 -36.30 -8.02
N ARG A 77 -8.27 -36.11 -9.31
CA ARG A 77 -9.29 -35.17 -9.78
C ARG A 77 -10.70 -35.63 -9.40
N LYS A 78 -11.60 -34.67 -9.16
CA LYS A 78 -13.02 -34.96 -8.94
C LYS A 78 -13.65 -35.44 -10.25
N PRO A 79 -14.72 -36.26 -10.21
CA PRO A 79 -15.31 -36.88 -11.40
C PRO A 79 -15.87 -35.87 -12.42
N TRP A 80 -16.26 -34.69 -11.97
CA TRP A 80 -16.74 -33.62 -12.84
C TRP A 80 -15.63 -32.81 -13.50
N ALA A 81 -14.39 -32.86 -12.96
CA ALA A 81 -13.27 -32.05 -13.39
C ALA A 81 -12.49 -32.73 -14.52
N THR A 82 -13.14 -32.87 -15.68
CA THR A 82 -12.48 -33.30 -16.91
C THR A 82 -11.44 -32.27 -17.36
N GLN A 83 -10.50 -32.67 -18.22
CA GLN A 83 -9.46 -31.77 -18.71
C GLN A 83 -10.05 -30.53 -19.39
N ASP A 84 -11.12 -30.70 -20.18
CA ASP A 84 -11.80 -29.59 -20.86
C ASP A 84 -12.40 -28.58 -19.88
N GLU A 85 -12.97 -29.04 -18.76
CA GLU A 85 -13.53 -28.14 -17.73
C GLU A 85 -12.42 -27.39 -16.97
N VAL A 86 -11.30 -28.07 -16.69
CA VAL A 86 -10.11 -27.44 -16.11
C VAL A 86 -9.59 -26.35 -17.05
N ASP A 87 -9.50 -26.64 -18.35
CA ASP A 87 -8.99 -25.71 -19.35
C ASP A 87 -9.92 -24.50 -19.54
N LYS A 88 -11.24 -24.68 -19.43
CA LYS A 88 -12.21 -23.56 -19.39
C LYS A 88 -11.97 -22.65 -18.18
N ILE A 89 -11.80 -23.22 -16.99
CA ILE A 89 -11.53 -22.45 -15.75
C ILE A 89 -10.23 -21.66 -15.88
N VAL A 90 -9.15 -22.33 -16.32
CA VAL A 90 -7.84 -21.71 -16.50
C VAL A 90 -7.90 -20.62 -17.58
N SER A 91 -8.59 -20.85 -18.70
CA SER A 91 -8.74 -19.87 -19.77
C SER A 91 -9.50 -18.62 -19.30
N LEU A 92 -10.58 -18.80 -18.52
CA LEU A 92 -11.33 -17.68 -17.94
C LEU A 92 -10.44 -16.86 -16.98
N LEU A 93 -9.74 -17.54 -16.06
CA LEU A 93 -8.80 -16.88 -15.14
C LEU A 93 -7.71 -16.12 -15.89
N THR A 94 -7.14 -16.74 -16.92
CA THR A 94 -6.12 -16.14 -17.78
C THR A 94 -6.65 -14.86 -18.44
N ALA A 95 -7.88 -14.87 -18.97
CA ALA A 95 -8.50 -13.67 -19.55
C ALA A 95 -8.69 -12.55 -18.51
N VAL A 96 -9.13 -12.89 -17.28
CA VAL A 96 -9.31 -11.91 -16.19
C VAL A 96 -7.96 -11.31 -15.77
N TYR A 97 -6.91 -12.12 -15.60
CA TYR A 97 -5.56 -11.61 -15.29
C TYR A 97 -5.01 -10.71 -16.40
N TYR A 98 -5.16 -11.11 -17.67
CA TYR A 98 -4.76 -10.27 -18.80
C TYR A 98 -5.47 -8.92 -18.79
N LEU A 99 -6.78 -8.90 -18.52
CA LEU A 99 -7.56 -7.67 -18.44
C LEU A 99 -7.08 -6.78 -17.29
N LEU A 100 -6.92 -7.34 -16.08
CA LEU A 100 -6.51 -6.60 -14.89
C LEU A 100 -5.09 -6.05 -15.02
N TYR A 101 -4.11 -6.87 -15.42
CA TYR A 101 -2.73 -6.40 -15.62
C TYR A 101 -2.62 -5.35 -16.73
N SER A 102 -3.39 -5.49 -17.81
CA SER A 102 -3.43 -4.48 -18.88
C SER A 102 -4.07 -3.18 -18.40
N LEU A 103 -5.12 -3.27 -17.60
CA LEU A 103 -5.76 -2.12 -16.96
C LEU A 103 -4.80 -1.42 -15.99
N ASP A 104 -4.09 -2.16 -15.14
CA ASP A 104 -3.11 -1.61 -14.20
C ASP A 104 -1.95 -0.91 -14.93
N ALA A 105 -1.44 -1.52 -16.01
CA ALA A 105 -0.41 -0.91 -16.85
C ALA A 105 -0.93 0.39 -17.52
N PHE A 106 -2.15 0.38 -18.05
CA PHE A 106 -2.80 1.55 -18.64
C PHE A 106 -3.00 2.68 -17.59
N LEU A 107 -3.51 2.34 -16.41
CA LEU A 107 -3.75 3.29 -15.34
C LEU A 107 -2.43 3.92 -14.85
N CYS A 108 -1.38 3.11 -14.71
CA CYS A 108 -0.08 3.56 -14.26
C CYS A 108 0.67 4.41 -15.29
N LEU A 109 0.71 3.99 -16.55
CA LEU A 109 1.55 4.63 -17.57
C LEU A 109 0.85 5.75 -18.34
N LEU A 110 -0.48 5.74 -18.43
CA LEU A 110 -1.23 6.70 -19.25
C LEU A 110 -2.26 7.48 -18.44
N ALA A 111 -3.17 6.81 -17.70
CA ALA A 111 -4.28 7.50 -17.06
C ALA A 111 -3.84 8.45 -15.94
N ILE A 112 -2.96 8.02 -15.03
CA ILE A 112 -2.47 8.88 -13.95
C ILE A 112 -1.66 10.07 -14.50
N PRO A 113 -0.67 9.88 -15.39
CA PRO A 113 0.04 11.01 -15.99
C PRO A 113 -0.90 11.98 -16.73
N PHE A 114 -1.90 11.47 -17.45
CA PHE A 114 -2.90 12.31 -18.10
C PHE A 114 -3.71 13.15 -17.12
N VAL A 115 -4.22 12.52 -16.06
CA VAL A 115 -5.00 13.21 -15.04
C VAL A 115 -4.15 14.21 -14.25
N TYR A 116 -2.86 13.93 -14.09
CA TYR A 116 -1.90 14.87 -13.51
C TYR A 116 -1.79 16.15 -14.34
N PHE A 117 -1.47 16.05 -15.64
CA PHE A 117 -1.35 17.24 -16.50
C PHE A 117 -2.70 17.95 -16.72
N TRP A 118 -3.80 17.19 -16.76
CA TRP A 118 -5.14 17.76 -16.85
C TRP A 118 -5.52 18.60 -15.63
N TYR A 119 -5.10 18.18 -14.44
CA TYR A 119 -5.30 18.94 -13.20
C TYR A 119 -4.35 20.14 -13.11
N GLU A 120 -3.09 19.99 -13.53
CA GLU A 120 -2.09 21.08 -13.54
C GLU A 120 -2.52 22.26 -14.41
N GLU A 121 -3.08 21.98 -15.58
CA GLU A 121 -3.50 22.99 -16.55
C GLU A 121 -4.79 23.72 -16.12
N TYR A 122 -5.38 23.37 -14.98
CA TYR A 122 -6.57 24.06 -14.49
C TYR A 122 -6.21 25.44 -13.93
N ASP A 123 -6.61 26.47 -14.64
CA ASP A 123 -6.50 27.87 -14.20
C ASP A 123 -7.91 28.41 -13.93
N GLU A 124 -8.20 28.69 -12.65
CA GLU A 124 -9.50 29.18 -12.19
C GLU A 124 -9.87 30.51 -12.88
N VAL A 125 -8.89 31.41 -13.06
CA VAL A 125 -9.12 32.74 -13.64
C VAL A 125 -9.41 32.64 -15.14
N ALA A 126 -8.68 31.77 -15.86
CA ALA A 126 -8.88 31.57 -17.29
C ALA A 126 -10.19 30.84 -17.64
N VAL A 127 -10.71 30.05 -16.70
CA VAL A 127 -12.03 29.40 -16.83
C VAL A 127 -13.15 30.40 -16.57
N GLU A 128 -13.02 31.23 -15.53
CA GLU A 128 -14.01 32.29 -15.24
C GLU A 128 -14.06 33.37 -16.33
N SER A 129 -12.93 33.68 -16.97
CA SER A 129 -12.87 34.59 -18.12
C SER A 129 -13.37 33.99 -19.44
N GLY A 130 -13.67 32.68 -19.47
CA GLY A 130 -14.10 31.96 -20.66
C GLY A 130 -13.00 31.72 -21.71
N GLU A 131 -11.75 32.05 -21.41
CA GLU A 131 -10.60 31.88 -22.31
C GLU A 131 -10.12 30.42 -22.42
N GLN A 132 -10.51 29.58 -21.46
CA GLN A 132 -10.17 28.16 -21.40
C GLN A 132 -11.42 27.26 -21.51
N SER A 133 -11.60 26.63 -22.68
CA SER A 133 -12.62 25.60 -22.88
C SER A 133 -12.12 24.21 -22.46
N ALA A 134 -13.03 23.31 -22.06
CA ALA A 134 -12.68 21.93 -21.70
C ALA A 134 -11.95 21.18 -22.83
N ALA A 135 -12.30 21.46 -24.09
CA ALA A 135 -11.64 20.88 -25.27
C ALA A 135 -10.20 21.38 -25.44
N LYS A 136 -9.96 22.68 -25.19
CA LYS A 136 -8.60 23.26 -25.22
C LYS A 136 -7.73 22.66 -24.13
N ARG A 137 -8.27 22.49 -22.91
CA ARG A 137 -7.58 21.79 -21.82
C ARG A 137 -7.26 20.33 -22.18
N LEU A 138 -8.15 19.65 -22.92
CA LEU A 138 -7.96 18.22 -23.25
C LEU A 138 -6.81 18.07 -24.22
N TRP A 139 -6.76 18.97 -25.20
CA TRP A 139 -5.69 19.04 -26.18
C TRP A 139 -4.35 19.36 -25.54
N THR A 140 -4.30 20.34 -24.63
CA THR A 140 -3.06 20.71 -23.93
C THR A 140 -2.56 19.58 -23.03
N ALA A 141 -3.44 18.97 -22.23
CA ALA A 141 -3.07 17.82 -21.39
C ALA A 141 -2.58 16.65 -22.26
N PHE A 142 -3.26 16.36 -23.38
CA PHE A 142 -2.84 15.32 -24.31
C PHE A 142 -1.45 15.59 -24.88
N LYS A 143 -1.16 16.83 -25.27
CA LYS A 143 0.16 17.25 -25.76
C LYS A 143 1.27 16.95 -24.74
N TYR A 144 1.04 17.24 -23.46
CA TYR A 144 2.01 16.94 -22.41
C TYR A 144 2.13 15.43 -22.10
N THR A 145 1.08 14.63 -22.34
CA THR A 145 1.16 13.16 -22.20
C THR A 145 1.85 12.43 -23.35
N ILE A 146 2.19 13.10 -24.46
CA ILE A 146 2.87 12.47 -25.61
C ILE A 146 4.16 11.77 -25.18
N SER A 147 4.89 12.33 -24.20
CA SER A 147 6.11 11.69 -23.67
C SER A 147 5.82 10.31 -23.07
N PHE A 148 4.72 10.14 -22.34
CA PHE A 148 4.32 8.86 -21.77
C PHE A 148 3.83 7.87 -22.83
N ILE A 149 3.12 8.36 -23.85
CA ILE A 149 2.74 7.55 -25.02
C ILE A 149 4.00 7.04 -25.74
N ALA A 150 5.01 7.90 -25.92
CA ALA A 150 6.28 7.52 -26.51
C ALA A 150 7.00 6.45 -25.66
N ILE A 151 6.98 6.57 -24.32
CA ILE A 151 7.49 5.52 -23.42
C ILE A 151 6.75 4.20 -23.67
N VAL A 152 5.43 4.19 -23.72
CA VAL A 152 4.64 2.97 -23.99
C VAL A 152 5.00 2.35 -25.34
N VAL A 153 5.16 3.16 -26.38
CA VAL A 153 5.58 2.68 -27.71
C VAL A 153 6.98 2.07 -27.66
N VAL A 154 7.92 2.70 -26.96
CA VAL A 154 9.28 2.15 -26.77
C VAL A 154 9.23 0.83 -26.01
N LEU A 155 8.44 0.74 -24.93
CA LEU A 155 8.24 -0.51 -24.19
C LEU A 155 7.65 -1.62 -25.06
N PHE A 156 6.73 -1.27 -25.96
CA PHE A 156 6.14 -2.21 -26.90
C PHE A 156 7.18 -2.73 -27.90
N ILE A 157 7.98 -1.84 -28.49
CA ILE A 157 9.05 -2.19 -29.42
C ILE A 157 10.10 -3.05 -28.73
N VAL A 158 10.57 -2.64 -27.55
CA VAL A 158 11.57 -3.40 -26.80
C VAL A 158 11.00 -4.76 -26.39
N GLY A 159 9.79 -4.82 -25.83
CA GLY A 159 9.15 -6.08 -25.46
C GLY A 159 8.97 -7.04 -26.64
N PHE A 160 8.76 -6.51 -27.85
CA PHE A 160 8.69 -7.30 -29.07
C PHE A 160 10.06 -7.81 -29.54
N LEU A 161 11.11 -6.99 -29.42
CA LEU A 161 12.45 -7.29 -29.93
C LEU A 161 13.32 -8.10 -28.98
N VAL A 162 13.10 -8.02 -27.65
CA VAL A 162 13.97 -8.70 -26.68
C VAL A 162 13.82 -10.22 -26.84
N PRO A 163 14.93 -10.94 -27.09
CA PRO A 163 14.89 -12.38 -27.26
C PRO A 163 14.58 -13.07 -25.92
N VAL A 164 13.67 -14.04 -25.97
CA VAL A 164 13.34 -14.91 -24.84
C VAL A 164 14.51 -15.85 -24.57
N ALA A 165 14.81 -16.10 -23.29
CA ALA A 165 15.88 -17.02 -22.90
C ALA A 165 15.67 -18.43 -23.46
N ASN A 166 16.63 -18.94 -24.23
CA ASN A 166 16.64 -20.31 -24.73
C ASN A 166 17.41 -21.22 -23.77
N ILE A 167 16.71 -21.87 -22.83
CA ILE A 167 17.35 -22.79 -21.88
C ILE A 167 17.37 -24.21 -22.47
N LYS A 168 18.53 -24.63 -23.00
CA LYS A 168 18.78 -26.00 -23.52
C LYS A 168 19.26 -26.97 -22.43
N ASP A 169 18.75 -26.87 -21.20
CA ASP A 169 19.17 -27.74 -20.11
C ASP A 169 18.26 -28.97 -20.00
N SER A 170 18.86 -30.15 -19.83
CA SER A 170 18.17 -31.44 -19.69
C SER A 170 17.40 -31.56 -18.38
N LYS A 171 17.76 -30.74 -17.37
CA LYS A 171 17.09 -30.70 -16.06
C LYS A 171 15.83 -29.84 -16.00
N VAL A 172 15.49 -29.15 -17.09
CA VAL A 172 14.34 -28.24 -17.18
C VAL A 172 13.09 -29.04 -17.56
N SER A 173 12.10 -29.05 -16.65
CA SER A 173 10.85 -29.79 -16.81
C SER A 173 10.00 -29.29 -18.00
N ASP A 174 9.14 -30.16 -18.53
CA ASP A 174 8.21 -29.81 -19.62
C ASP A 174 7.33 -28.60 -19.30
N TYR A 175 7.03 -28.38 -18.02
CA TYR A 175 6.30 -27.21 -17.53
C TYR A 175 7.04 -25.90 -17.86
N LEU A 176 8.33 -25.82 -17.55
CA LEU A 176 9.17 -24.65 -17.83
C LEU A 176 9.34 -24.43 -19.35
N ARG A 177 9.37 -25.51 -20.14
CA ARG A 177 9.43 -25.42 -21.61
C ARG A 177 8.14 -24.85 -22.20
N LYS A 178 6.96 -25.23 -21.67
CA LYS A 178 5.67 -24.64 -22.08
C LYS A 178 5.56 -23.16 -21.74
N LEU A 179 6.19 -22.71 -20.64
CA LEU A 179 6.23 -21.29 -20.29
C LEU A 179 7.03 -20.44 -21.30
N LEU A 180 7.98 -21.05 -22.01
CA LEU A 180 8.82 -20.41 -23.04
C LEU A 180 8.20 -20.42 -24.46
N ALA A 181 7.19 -21.26 -24.71
CA ALA A 181 6.50 -21.35 -26.00
C ALA A 181 5.38 -20.30 -26.04
N GLU A 182 5.54 -19.26 -26.86
CA GLU A 182 4.84 -17.99 -26.63
C GLU A 182 4.19 -17.38 -27.88
N ASN A 183 3.03 -16.74 -27.68
CA ASN A 183 2.38 -15.86 -28.65
C ASN A 183 2.96 -14.44 -28.58
N ARG A 184 3.14 -13.77 -29.73
CA ARG A 184 3.85 -12.47 -29.81
C ARG A 184 3.28 -11.35 -28.93
N GLY A 185 1.97 -11.35 -28.67
CA GLY A 185 1.34 -10.35 -27.79
C GLY A 185 1.65 -10.54 -26.30
N GLU A 186 1.84 -11.79 -25.86
CA GLU A 186 2.12 -12.13 -24.46
C GLU A 186 3.55 -11.68 -24.06
N ARG A 187 4.48 -11.60 -25.03
CA ARG A 187 5.85 -11.08 -24.85
C ARG A 187 5.86 -9.65 -24.35
N VAL A 188 5.08 -8.81 -25.00
CA VAL A 188 5.08 -7.38 -24.71
C VAL A 188 4.54 -7.13 -23.31
N LEU A 189 3.45 -7.79 -22.95
CA LEU A 189 2.88 -7.63 -21.61
C LEU A 189 3.81 -8.18 -20.52
N THR A 190 4.39 -9.37 -20.72
CA THR A 190 5.32 -9.96 -19.73
C THR A 190 6.57 -9.10 -19.54
N PHE A 191 7.13 -8.54 -20.62
CA PHE A 191 8.24 -7.58 -20.53
C PHE A 191 7.84 -6.30 -19.80
N THR A 192 6.69 -5.71 -20.16
CA THR A 192 6.20 -4.47 -19.56
C THR A 192 5.94 -4.63 -18.06
N LEU A 193 5.29 -5.74 -17.66
CA LEU A 193 5.08 -6.08 -16.25
C LEU A 193 6.42 -6.31 -15.53
N GLY A 194 7.35 -7.04 -16.16
CA GLY A 194 8.69 -7.24 -15.61
C GLY A 194 9.38 -5.91 -15.29
N LEU A 195 9.33 -4.94 -16.21
CA LEU A 195 9.87 -3.61 -15.99
C LEU A 195 9.13 -2.83 -14.87
N LEU A 196 7.79 -2.82 -14.88
CA LEU A 196 7.00 -2.15 -13.85
C LEU A 196 7.29 -2.73 -12.45
N ILE A 197 7.41 -4.06 -12.34
CA ILE A 197 7.83 -4.73 -11.10
C ILE A 197 9.24 -4.31 -10.71
N THR A 198 10.22 -4.22 -11.64
CA THR A 198 11.57 -3.73 -11.28
C THR A 198 11.56 -2.32 -10.71
N MET A 199 10.76 -1.42 -11.28
CA MET A 199 10.62 -0.05 -10.76
C MET A 199 9.91 -0.06 -9.40
N GLY A 200 8.87 -0.89 -9.26
CA GLY A 200 8.16 -1.12 -8.02
C GLY A 200 9.02 -1.66 -6.89
N LEU A 201 9.99 -2.54 -7.20
CA LEU A 201 10.88 -3.12 -6.21
C LEU A 201 11.73 -2.07 -5.48
N PHE A 202 12.18 -1.03 -6.18
CA PHE A 202 12.91 0.06 -5.54
C PHE A 202 12.04 0.77 -4.50
N LEU A 203 10.79 1.05 -4.84
CA LEU A 203 9.81 1.68 -3.93
C LEU A 203 9.44 0.75 -2.78
N TYR A 204 9.20 -0.53 -3.07
CA TYR A 204 8.92 -1.58 -2.08
C TYR A 204 10.05 -1.73 -1.05
N ILE A 205 11.30 -1.78 -1.52
CA ILE A 205 12.48 -1.86 -0.67
C ILE A 205 12.57 -0.67 0.30
N LEU A 206 12.25 0.55 -0.15
CA LEU A 206 12.38 1.74 0.69
C LEU A 206 11.16 1.97 1.57
N TYR A 207 9.97 2.02 0.99
CA TYR A 207 8.76 2.46 1.66
C TYR A 207 8.09 1.31 2.43
N THR A 208 7.91 0.14 1.82
CA THR A 208 7.24 -0.97 2.50
C THR A 208 8.08 -1.51 3.65
N SER A 209 9.40 -1.66 3.49
CA SER A 209 10.26 -2.15 4.59
C SER A 209 10.26 -1.19 5.78
N THR A 210 10.42 0.12 5.52
CA THR A 210 10.41 1.16 6.55
C THR A 210 9.06 1.23 7.23
N GLY A 211 7.98 1.24 6.44
CA GLY A 211 6.62 1.29 6.95
C GLY A 211 6.25 0.08 7.79
N LEU A 212 6.64 -1.13 7.36
CA LEU A 212 6.37 -2.38 8.06
C LEU A 212 7.11 -2.44 9.41
N ALA A 213 8.31 -1.86 9.49
CA ALA A 213 9.09 -1.76 10.73
C ALA A 213 8.54 -0.67 11.68
N VAL A 214 8.12 0.48 11.13
CA VAL A 214 7.68 1.64 11.91
C VAL A 214 6.22 1.52 12.38
N LEU A 215 5.34 0.86 11.62
CA LEU A 215 3.92 0.69 11.94
C LEU A 215 3.65 0.10 13.34
N PRO A 216 4.19 -1.08 13.72
CA PRO A 216 3.98 -1.63 15.05
C PRO A 216 4.55 -0.70 16.13
N MET A 217 5.71 -0.09 15.88
CA MET A 217 6.35 0.82 16.83
C MET A 217 5.51 2.08 17.07
N ARG A 218 4.88 2.64 16.03
CA ARG A 218 3.94 3.75 16.17
C ARG A 218 2.72 3.35 16.99
N MET A 219 2.18 2.15 16.83
CA MET A 219 1.03 1.70 17.61
C MET A 219 1.38 1.44 19.09
N ILE A 220 2.56 0.85 19.35
CA ILE A 220 3.06 0.59 20.70
C ILE A 220 3.42 1.91 21.42
N ARG A 221 4.03 2.87 20.71
CA ARG A 221 4.51 4.14 21.28
C ARG A 221 3.50 5.28 21.25
N ALA A 222 2.42 5.21 20.47
CA ALA A 222 1.35 6.22 20.48
C ALA A 222 0.38 6.09 21.67
N ALA A 223 0.76 5.34 22.72
CA ALA A 223 0.31 5.68 24.05
C ALA A 223 0.93 7.04 24.40
N PRO A 224 0.20 8.03 24.97
CA PRO A 224 0.84 9.28 25.40
C PRO A 224 1.94 8.86 26.36
N SER A 225 3.18 8.90 25.87
CA SER A 225 4.30 8.49 26.69
C SER A 225 4.39 9.51 27.80
N VAL A 226 5.06 9.11 28.87
CA VAL A 226 5.63 10.03 29.86
C VAL A 226 6.18 11.31 29.19
N SER A 227 6.64 11.23 27.92
CA SER A 227 6.98 12.36 27.04
C SER A 227 5.96 13.49 26.95
N ASP A 228 4.66 13.24 26.75
CA ASP A 228 3.65 14.30 26.56
C ASP A 228 3.39 15.01 27.88
N MET A 229 3.39 14.25 28.98
CA MET A 229 3.30 14.77 30.33
C MET A 229 4.56 15.56 30.71
N THR A 230 5.74 15.04 30.39
CA THR A 230 7.02 15.77 30.58
C THR A 230 7.13 16.97 29.68
N TRP A 231 6.53 16.96 28.48
CA TRP A 231 6.56 18.08 27.54
C TRP A 231 5.60 19.19 27.98
N LYS A 232 4.40 18.84 28.45
CA LYS A 232 3.49 19.79 29.11
C LYS A 232 4.17 20.42 30.32
N ALA A 233 4.79 19.60 31.18
CA ALA A 233 5.53 20.06 32.34
C ALA A 233 6.77 20.90 31.99
N SER A 234 7.50 20.56 30.92
CA SER A 234 8.68 21.32 30.48
C SER A 234 8.27 22.63 29.83
N THR A 235 7.18 22.66 29.06
CA THR A 235 6.66 23.87 28.41
C THR A 235 6.13 24.84 29.45
N SER A 236 5.41 24.35 30.47
CA SER A 236 4.95 25.19 31.59
C SER A 236 6.14 25.73 32.40
N ALA A 237 7.16 24.89 32.68
CA ALA A 237 8.36 25.34 33.36
C ALA A 237 9.17 26.38 32.55
N GLN A 238 9.25 26.22 31.22
CA GLN A 238 9.87 27.21 30.33
C GLN A 238 9.09 28.53 30.30
N LEU A 239 7.76 28.47 30.28
CA LEU A 239 6.91 29.66 30.33
C LEU A 239 7.08 30.41 31.66
N GLU A 240 7.11 29.69 32.78
CA GLU A 240 7.37 30.27 34.10
C GLU A 240 8.74 30.93 34.17
N SER A 241 9.79 30.24 33.72
CA SER A 241 11.15 30.79 33.69
C SER A 241 11.26 32.04 32.80
N ASN A 242 10.59 32.04 31.64
CA ASN A 242 10.53 33.20 30.75
C ASN A 242 9.85 34.38 31.44
N ARG A 243 8.67 34.17 32.05
CA ARG A 243 7.93 35.20 32.81
C ARG A 243 8.72 35.75 34.00
N GLU A 244 9.43 34.91 34.72
CA GLU A 244 10.32 35.36 35.80
C GLU A 244 11.44 36.26 35.26
N ARG A 245 12.03 35.89 34.12
CA ARG A 245 13.09 36.68 33.50
C ARG A 245 12.59 38.03 32.97
N GLN A 246 11.40 38.05 32.36
CA GLN A 246 10.72 39.28 31.97
C GLN A 246 10.49 40.18 33.19
N ARG A 247 9.92 39.65 34.29
CA ARG A 247 9.72 40.42 35.54
C ARG A 247 11.01 41.01 36.11
N GLN A 248 12.13 40.28 36.03
CA GLN A 248 13.43 40.79 36.46
C GLN A 248 13.92 41.97 35.62
N LEU A 249 13.75 41.90 34.29
CA LEU A 249 14.13 42.97 33.37
C LEU A 249 13.19 44.18 33.51
N GLU A 250 11.88 43.96 33.52
CA GLU A 250 10.88 45.02 33.74
C GLU A 250 11.04 45.73 35.09
N GLY A 251 11.39 44.97 36.13
CA GLY A 251 11.69 45.51 37.46
C GLY A 251 12.92 46.43 37.48
N ARG A 252 13.92 46.18 36.61
CA ARG A 252 15.08 47.06 36.42
C ARG A 252 14.71 48.34 35.66
N CYS A 253 13.74 48.28 34.76
CA CYS A 253 13.27 49.43 33.97
C CYS A 253 12.33 50.37 34.72
N ARG A 254 11.63 49.87 35.74
CA ARG A 254 10.47 50.56 36.33
C ARG A 254 9.49 51.11 35.28
N GLY A 255 9.32 50.40 34.17
CA GLY A 255 8.44 50.78 33.07
C GLY A 255 9.04 51.69 32.00
N ASP A 256 10.27 52.21 32.14
CA ASP A 256 10.95 52.95 31.08
C ASP A 256 12.00 52.06 30.37
N PRO A 257 11.74 51.62 29.12
CA PRO A 257 12.70 50.83 28.36
C PRO A 257 14.00 51.59 28.08
N GLY A 258 13.98 52.93 28.18
CA GLY A 258 15.13 53.85 28.16
C GLY A 258 16.32 53.38 29.00
N LEU A 259 16.04 52.85 30.18
CA LEU A 259 17.03 52.45 31.20
C LEU A 259 17.75 51.13 30.92
N LEU A 260 17.27 50.31 29.98
CA LEU A 260 17.93 49.05 29.61
C LEU A 260 19.06 49.26 28.62
N SER A 261 20.09 48.43 28.77
CA SER A 261 21.09 48.24 27.72
C SER A 261 20.45 47.75 26.42
N SER A 262 21.02 48.12 25.27
CA SER A 262 20.56 47.65 23.96
C SER A 262 20.51 46.12 23.85
N LYS A 263 21.38 45.41 24.59
CA LYS A 263 21.38 43.95 24.69
C LYS A 263 20.16 43.43 25.47
N GLU A 264 19.85 44.06 26.61
CA GLU A 264 18.73 43.67 27.46
C GLU A 264 17.38 43.97 26.80
N ARG A 265 17.27 45.06 26.00
CA ARG A 265 16.08 45.32 25.18
C ARG A 265 15.83 44.22 24.14
N ARG A 266 16.89 43.79 23.44
CA ARG A 266 16.80 42.67 22.48
C ARG A 266 16.41 41.36 23.18
N GLU A 267 16.97 41.11 24.36
CA GLU A 267 16.62 39.94 25.20
C GLU A 267 15.13 40.00 25.59
N LEU A 268 14.62 41.14 26.05
CA LEU A 268 13.21 41.32 26.39
C LEU A 268 12.30 41.10 25.19
N ASP A 269 12.62 41.67 24.03
CA ASP A 269 11.86 41.46 22.79
C ASP A 269 11.83 39.98 22.37
N THR A 270 12.95 39.25 22.55
CA THR A 270 12.98 37.80 22.28
C THR A 270 12.12 37.03 23.27
N LEU A 271 12.21 37.34 24.57
CA LEU A 271 11.41 36.69 25.61
C LEU A 271 9.92 36.91 25.40
N VAL A 272 9.49 38.10 24.99
CA VAL A 272 8.08 38.40 24.66
C VAL A 272 7.60 37.63 23.44
N ARG A 273 8.45 37.44 22.42
CA ARG A 273 8.10 36.58 21.28
C ARG A 273 7.97 35.12 21.71
N ASP A 274 8.91 34.64 22.52
CA ASP A 274 8.92 33.26 23.03
C ASP A 274 7.73 32.98 23.96
N GLU A 275 7.30 33.95 24.76
CA GLU A 275 6.09 33.80 25.57
C GLU A 275 4.85 33.57 24.69
N ARG A 276 4.71 34.32 23.58
CA ARG A 276 3.59 34.14 22.66
C ARG A 276 3.58 32.74 22.05
N THR A 277 4.75 32.20 21.67
CA THR A 277 4.85 30.85 21.10
C THR A 277 4.57 29.78 22.17
N LEU A 278 5.09 29.94 23.39
CA LEU A 278 4.85 29.01 24.50
C LEU A 278 3.38 28.99 24.95
N ILE A 279 2.72 30.14 25.05
CA ILE A 279 1.28 30.22 25.33
C ILE A 279 0.46 29.54 24.22
N ARG A 280 0.85 29.74 22.94
CA ARG A 280 0.19 29.09 21.80
C ARG A 280 0.31 27.57 21.90
N ARG A 281 1.50 27.06 22.22
CA ARG A 281 1.77 25.63 22.47
C ARG A 281 0.91 25.08 23.62
N GLN A 282 0.81 25.82 24.73
CA GLN A 282 0.00 25.42 25.87
C GLN A 282 -1.50 25.32 25.53
N ARG A 283 -2.06 26.33 24.84
CA ARG A 283 -3.47 26.31 24.42
C ARG A 283 -3.79 25.12 23.53
N LEU A 284 -2.92 24.79 22.58
CA LEU A 284 -3.09 23.61 21.72
C LEU A 284 -3.04 22.30 22.51
N ALA A 285 -2.17 22.24 23.52
CA ALA A 285 -2.03 21.06 24.38
C ALA A 285 -3.24 20.87 25.32
N GLU A 286 -3.87 21.97 25.75
CA GLU A 286 -5.13 22.00 26.52
C GLU A 286 -6.34 21.67 25.63
N GLU A 287 -6.38 22.18 24.39
CA GLU A 287 -7.41 21.85 23.41
C GLU A 287 -7.36 20.37 22.99
N ALA A 288 -6.16 19.79 22.90
CA ALA A 288 -5.97 18.35 22.70
C ALA A 288 -6.46 17.51 23.89
N ASP A 289 -6.48 18.07 25.11
CA ASP A 289 -7.00 17.43 26.33
C ASP A 289 -8.53 17.62 26.50
N GLY A 290 -9.18 18.41 25.64
CA GLY A 290 -10.64 18.47 25.54
C GLY A 290 -11.32 19.49 26.45
N GLU A 291 -10.60 20.50 26.97
CA GLU A 291 -11.20 21.66 27.64
C GLU A 291 -11.88 22.58 26.60
N GLY A 292 -13.18 22.34 26.37
CA GLY A 292 -14.04 23.16 25.49
C GLY A 292 -14.81 22.41 24.40
N GLN A 293 -14.63 21.08 24.28
CA GLN A 293 -15.22 20.31 23.18
C GLN A 293 -16.63 19.73 23.46
N SER A 294 -17.38 19.50 22.38
CA SER A 294 -18.74 18.94 22.40
C SER A 294 -18.81 17.57 23.11
N ARG A 295 -19.97 17.23 23.69
CA ARG A 295 -20.19 15.96 24.42
C ARG A 295 -19.79 14.72 23.60
N PHE A 296 -19.92 14.79 22.28
CA PHE A 296 -19.53 13.72 21.34
C PHE A 296 -18.03 13.47 21.30
N MET A 297 -17.22 14.52 21.28
CA MET A 297 -15.75 14.40 21.26
C MET A 297 -15.22 13.90 22.61
N ARG A 298 -15.84 14.31 23.72
CA ARG A 298 -15.52 13.79 25.05
C ARG A 298 -15.88 12.31 25.20
N ALA A 299 -17.01 11.88 24.62
CA ALA A 299 -17.37 10.47 24.54
C ALA A 299 -16.39 9.68 23.66
N TRP A 300 -15.97 10.25 22.52
CA TRP A 300 -14.96 9.67 21.63
C TRP A 300 -13.58 9.52 22.30
N LEU A 301 -13.15 10.49 23.11
CA LEU A 301 -11.91 10.41 23.88
C LEU A 301 -11.99 9.32 24.97
N LYS A 302 -13.14 9.17 25.64
CA LYS A 302 -13.37 8.09 26.60
C LYS A 302 -13.41 6.70 25.95
N THR A 303 -14.07 6.55 24.79
CA THR A 303 -14.05 5.28 24.05
C THR A 303 -12.65 4.98 23.53
N THR A 304 -11.93 6.00 23.02
CA THR A 304 -10.52 5.86 22.62
C THR A 304 -9.65 5.43 23.80
N ALA A 305 -9.90 5.94 25.00
CA ALA A 305 -9.20 5.51 26.22
C ALA A 305 -9.47 4.05 26.58
N PHE A 306 -10.69 3.56 26.40
CA PHE A 306 -11.07 2.16 26.59
C PHE A 306 -10.40 1.21 25.57
N PHE A 307 -10.24 1.66 24.32
CA PHE A 307 -9.56 0.89 23.27
C PHE A 307 -8.01 0.98 23.32
N ARG A 308 -7.41 1.70 24.29
CA ARG A 308 -5.95 1.80 24.45
C ARG A 308 -5.22 0.46 24.63
N PRO A 309 -5.61 -0.44 25.55
CA PRO A 309 -4.94 -1.74 25.70
C PRO A 309 -5.09 -2.59 24.42
N LEU A 310 -6.21 -2.47 23.71
CA LEU A 310 -6.44 -3.14 22.43
C LEU A 310 -5.48 -2.61 21.34
N LYS A 311 -5.19 -1.31 21.33
CA LYS A 311 -4.22 -0.70 20.40
C LYS A 311 -2.79 -1.17 20.66
N LEU A 312 -2.39 -1.30 21.93
CA LEU A 312 -1.08 -1.85 22.32
C LEU A 312 -0.97 -3.32 21.91
N LEU A 313 -1.98 -4.14 22.26
CA LEU A 313 -2.04 -5.56 21.88
C LEU A 313 -2.02 -5.71 20.34
N GLY A 314 -2.74 -4.85 19.63
CA GLY A 314 -2.73 -4.79 18.17
C GLY A 314 -1.34 -4.46 17.61
N GLY A 315 -0.62 -3.51 18.20
CA GLY A 315 0.76 -3.20 17.82
C GLY A 315 1.72 -4.38 18.02
N ILE A 316 1.60 -5.10 19.14
CA ILE A 316 2.37 -6.33 19.41
C ILE A 316 2.00 -7.44 18.44
N ALA A 317 0.71 -7.65 18.17
CA ALA A 317 0.24 -8.65 17.22
C ALA A 317 0.76 -8.37 15.80
N ILE A 318 0.72 -7.11 15.35
CA ILE A 318 1.30 -6.70 14.07
C ILE A 318 2.80 -6.97 14.06
N LEU A 319 3.54 -6.62 15.12
CA LEU A 319 4.97 -6.91 15.21
C LEU A 319 5.25 -8.41 15.02
N LEU A 320 4.51 -9.29 15.73
CA LEU A 320 4.66 -10.75 15.60
C LEU A 320 4.35 -11.23 14.19
N ILE A 321 3.28 -10.74 13.56
CA ILE A 321 2.93 -11.09 12.18
C ILE A 321 4.04 -10.65 11.21
N THR A 322 4.57 -9.43 11.37
CA THR A 322 5.64 -8.93 10.50
C THR A 322 6.95 -9.70 10.66
N LEU A 323 7.30 -10.10 11.89
CA LEU A 323 8.46 -10.96 12.16
C LEU A 323 8.26 -12.35 11.53
N MET A 324 7.05 -12.90 11.62
CA MET A 324 6.73 -14.18 10.98
C MET A 324 6.84 -14.10 9.45
N ILE A 325 6.41 -12.98 8.83
CA ILE A 325 6.61 -12.72 7.39
C ILE A 325 8.09 -12.64 7.06
N TRP A 326 8.86 -11.88 7.84
CA TRP A 326 10.28 -11.72 7.64
C TRP A 326 11.05 -13.06 7.72
N ILE A 327 10.76 -13.88 8.74
CA ILE A 327 11.37 -15.22 8.89
C ILE A 327 10.99 -16.12 7.71
N SER A 328 9.72 -16.11 7.31
CA SER A 328 9.24 -16.91 6.18
C SER A 328 9.94 -16.54 4.87
N MET A 329 10.05 -15.25 4.58
CA MET A 329 10.76 -14.75 3.40
C MET A 329 12.25 -15.12 3.43
N LEU A 330 12.91 -14.99 4.58
CA LEU A 330 14.32 -15.36 4.74
C LEU A 330 14.54 -16.86 4.47
N LEU A 331 13.70 -17.73 5.05
CA LEU A 331 13.79 -19.17 4.85
C LEU A 331 13.59 -19.55 3.38
N THR A 332 12.58 -18.98 2.71
CA THR A 332 12.38 -19.19 1.27
C THR A 332 13.54 -18.67 0.43
N ALA A 333 14.10 -17.50 0.76
CA ALA A 333 15.22 -16.91 0.03
C ALA A 333 16.49 -17.78 0.15
N ILE A 334 16.76 -18.33 1.33
CA ILE A 334 17.87 -19.28 1.55
C ILE A 334 17.63 -20.58 0.78
N ASP A 335 16.39 -21.10 0.79
CA ASP A 335 16.03 -22.31 0.05
C ASP A 335 16.25 -22.10 -1.45
N LYS A 336 15.78 -20.99 -2.02
CA LYS A 336 16.02 -20.60 -3.42
C LYS A 336 17.50 -20.41 -3.75
N ALA A 337 18.28 -19.84 -2.83
CA ALA A 337 19.73 -19.67 -3.03
C ALA A 337 20.47 -21.01 -3.16
N LYS A 338 20.07 -22.01 -2.36
CA LYS A 338 20.74 -23.32 -2.28
C LYS A 338 20.20 -24.33 -3.30
N ASN A 339 18.88 -24.38 -3.46
CA ASN A 339 18.16 -25.48 -4.14
C ASN A 339 17.55 -25.07 -5.48
N SER A 340 17.86 -23.88 -6.02
CA SER A 340 17.41 -23.50 -7.37
C SER A 340 18.10 -24.32 -8.46
N ILE A 341 17.33 -24.78 -9.45
CA ILE A 341 17.78 -25.73 -10.48
C ILE A 341 18.88 -25.10 -11.35
N CYS A 342 18.62 -23.87 -11.80
CA CYS A 342 19.48 -23.21 -12.78
C CYS A 342 19.93 -21.79 -12.36
N LYS A 343 19.80 -21.49 -11.06
CA LYS A 343 20.29 -20.27 -10.40
C LYS A 343 19.94 -19.01 -11.21
N GLN A 344 20.95 -18.22 -11.62
CA GLN A 344 20.74 -16.99 -12.38
C GLN A 344 20.15 -17.21 -13.77
N ARG A 345 20.30 -18.38 -14.39
CA ARG A 345 19.82 -18.63 -15.77
C ARG A 345 18.29 -18.74 -15.90
N CYS A 346 17.58 -18.96 -14.80
CA CYS A 346 16.10 -19.02 -14.73
C CYS A 346 15.56 -18.14 -13.60
N GLY A 347 16.32 -17.14 -13.14
CA GLY A 347 15.83 -16.22 -12.10
C GLY A 347 15.54 -16.88 -10.75
N TYR A 348 16.31 -17.90 -10.36
CA TYR A 348 16.21 -18.59 -9.07
C TYR A 348 14.84 -19.25 -8.78
N ILE A 349 14.23 -19.87 -9.79
CA ILE A 349 13.04 -20.69 -9.58
C ILE A 349 13.35 -21.92 -8.72
N LEU A 350 12.42 -22.18 -7.79
CA LEU A 350 12.55 -23.25 -6.82
C LEU A 350 11.97 -24.56 -7.36
N SER A 351 12.77 -25.62 -7.34
CA SER A 351 12.35 -26.95 -7.79
C SER A 351 11.26 -27.59 -6.92
N GLY A 352 11.27 -27.27 -5.63
CA GLY A 352 10.45 -27.86 -4.58
C GLY A 352 10.90 -27.31 -3.24
N ILE A 353 10.01 -27.32 -2.26
CA ILE A 353 10.31 -26.77 -0.92
C ILE A 353 11.29 -27.70 -0.21
N GLY A 354 12.51 -27.24 0.02
CA GLY A 354 13.51 -27.94 0.83
C GLY A 354 13.51 -27.50 2.29
N VAL A 355 13.03 -26.28 2.58
CA VAL A 355 13.02 -25.68 3.92
C VAL A 355 11.61 -25.32 4.35
N PHE A 356 11.26 -25.65 5.60
CA PHE A 356 9.95 -25.31 6.16
C PHE A 356 9.72 -23.79 6.20
N ASN A 357 8.63 -23.31 5.59
CA ASN A 357 8.17 -21.93 5.67
C ASN A 357 6.83 -21.88 6.44
N PRO A 358 6.76 -21.16 7.58
CA PRO A 358 5.59 -21.17 8.46
C PRO A 358 4.37 -20.49 7.83
N ILE A 359 4.54 -19.34 7.17
CA ILE A 359 3.41 -18.66 6.52
C ILE A 359 2.85 -19.47 5.37
N ASN A 360 3.73 -20.04 4.55
CA ASN A 360 3.34 -20.95 3.49
C ASN A 360 2.50 -22.12 4.03
N TRP A 361 2.91 -22.71 5.16
CA TRP A 361 2.14 -23.77 5.81
C TRP A 361 0.77 -23.28 6.28
N ILE A 362 0.69 -22.10 6.94
CA ILE A 362 -0.58 -21.50 7.38
C ILE A 362 -1.52 -21.34 6.18
N PHE A 363 -1.05 -20.77 5.08
CA PHE A 363 -1.85 -20.56 3.88
C PHE A 363 -2.35 -21.87 3.25
N VAL A 364 -1.49 -22.87 3.14
CA VAL A 364 -1.89 -24.20 2.62
C VAL A 364 -2.93 -24.87 3.53
N GLN A 365 -2.85 -24.70 4.86
CA GLN A 365 -3.87 -25.23 5.76
C GLN A 365 -5.19 -24.44 5.65
N SER A 366 -5.14 -23.11 5.60
CA SER A 366 -6.35 -22.29 5.45
C SER A 366 -7.06 -22.54 4.12
N ALA A 367 -6.31 -22.85 3.06
CA ALA A 367 -6.86 -23.10 1.72
C ALA A 367 -7.70 -24.38 1.63
N LYS A 368 -7.61 -25.28 2.62
CA LYS A 368 -8.47 -26.47 2.70
C LYS A 368 -9.93 -26.12 2.96
N VAL A 369 -10.20 -24.94 3.54
CA VAL A 369 -11.54 -24.46 3.89
C VAL A 369 -11.71 -23.03 3.35
N PHE A 370 -12.19 -22.92 2.11
CA PHE A 370 -12.53 -21.62 1.52
C PHE A 370 -13.71 -20.96 2.26
N PRO A 371 -13.70 -19.64 2.57
CA PRO A 371 -12.76 -18.60 2.13
C PRO A 371 -11.74 -18.14 3.20
N ILE A 372 -11.29 -19.03 4.11
CA ILE A 372 -10.41 -18.63 5.22
C ILE A 372 -9.06 -18.10 4.71
N ASP A 373 -8.46 -18.76 3.72
CA ASP A 373 -7.22 -18.32 3.09
C ASP A 373 -7.36 -16.96 2.40
N TYR A 374 -8.51 -16.70 1.79
CA TYR A 374 -8.84 -15.39 1.23
C TYR A 374 -8.77 -14.31 2.32
N ALA A 375 -9.48 -14.51 3.44
CA ALA A 375 -9.50 -13.54 4.54
C ALA A 375 -8.10 -13.28 5.11
N VAL A 376 -7.30 -14.34 5.31
CA VAL A 376 -5.92 -14.21 5.78
C VAL A 376 -5.07 -13.43 4.77
N LEU A 377 -5.18 -13.72 3.47
CA LEU A 377 -4.42 -12.99 2.45
C LEU A 377 -4.84 -11.53 2.38
N THR A 378 -6.15 -11.23 2.46
CA THR A 378 -6.64 -9.85 2.52
C THR A 378 -6.04 -9.08 3.68
N VAL A 379 -5.98 -9.67 4.88
CA VAL A 379 -5.34 -9.03 6.04
C VAL A 379 -3.85 -8.77 5.79
N VAL A 380 -3.12 -9.72 5.20
CA VAL A 380 -1.70 -9.55 4.86
C VAL A 380 -1.49 -8.46 3.80
N VAL A 381 -2.29 -8.46 2.73
CA VAL A 381 -2.21 -7.45 1.65
C VAL A 381 -2.54 -6.06 2.18
N LEU A 382 -3.60 -5.92 2.98
CA LEU A 382 -3.96 -4.64 3.60
C LEU A 382 -2.90 -4.16 4.60
N LEU A 383 -2.26 -5.08 5.34
CA LEU A 383 -1.13 -4.76 6.21
C LEU A 383 0.06 -4.22 5.41
N LEU A 384 0.42 -4.87 4.29
CA LEU A 384 1.53 -4.44 3.44
C LEU A 384 1.22 -3.13 2.69
N PHE A 385 -0.03 -2.95 2.24
CA PHE A 385 -0.53 -1.70 1.67
C PHE A 385 -0.47 -0.55 2.69
N GLY A 386 -1.06 -0.75 3.87
CA GLY A 386 -1.05 0.25 4.95
C GLY A 386 0.37 0.56 5.43
N SER A 387 1.25 -0.44 5.48
CA SER A 387 2.67 -0.25 5.75
C SER A 387 3.33 0.61 4.69
N SER A 388 3.07 0.36 3.40
CA SER A 388 3.62 1.18 2.30
C SER A 388 3.18 2.64 2.39
N VAL A 389 1.90 2.88 2.70
CA VAL A 389 1.37 4.23 2.97
C VAL A 389 2.09 4.88 4.14
N VAL A 390 2.29 4.16 5.25
CA VAL A 390 3.01 4.65 6.43
C VAL A 390 4.46 4.98 6.06
N GLY A 391 5.12 4.11 5.28
CA GLY A 391 6.45 4.36 4.74
C GLY A 391 6.53 5.65 3.95
N ILE A 392 5.64 5.85 2.97
CA ILE A 392 5.58 7.08 2.16
C ILE A 392 5.32 8.30 3.05
N SER A 393 4.42 8.20 4.04
CA SER A 393 4.16 9.30 4.98
C SER A 393 5.35 9.63 5.89
N THR A 394 6.20 8.64 6.21
CA THR A 394 7.37 8.83 7.09
C THR A 394 8.56 9.45 6.35
N ILE A 395 8.84 8.96 5.14
CA ILE A 395 9.99 9.39 4.34
C ILE A 395 9.64 10.66 3.54
N GLY A 396 8.38 10.78 3.09
CA GLY A 396 7.94 11.73 2.07
C GLY A 396 8.28 11.26 0.66
N ILE A 397 7.73 11.92 -0.36
CA ILE A 397 8.10 11.66 -1.75
C ILE A 397 9.41 12.40 -2.04
N ARG A 398 10.48 11.64 -2.30
CA ARG A 398 11.82 12.17 -2.57
C ARG A 398 12.23 11.88 -4.00
N PHE A 399 12.82 12.88 -4.64
CA PHE A 399 13.65 12.67 -5.82
C PHE A 399 15.11 12.82 -5.39
N LEU A 400 15.82 11.69 -5.38
CA LEU A 400 17.17 11.57 -4.84
C LEU A 400 17.24 12.04 -3.37
N TRP A 401 17.67 13.28 -3.12
CA TRP A 401 17.89 13.86 -1.79
C TRP A 401 16.88 14.95 -1.44
N ILE A 402 16.08 15.42 -2.41
CA ILE A 402 15.14 16.53 -2.25
C ILE A 402 13.74 15.96 -2.00
N ARG A 403 13.06 16.44 -0.95
CA ARG A 403 11.66 16.13 -0.66
C ARG A 403 10.77 17.02 -1.53
N ILE A 404 10.04 16.43 -2.47
CA ILE A 404 9.12 17.15 -3.37
C ILE A 404 7.77 17.34 -2.70
N PHE A 405 7.18 16.26 -2.20
CA PHE A 405 5.87 16.30 -1.56
C PHE A 405 5.86 15.59 -0.21
N ARG A 406 5.09 16.15 0.72
CA ARG A 406 4.85 15.57 2.04
C ARG A 406 3.42 15.02 2.08
N VAL A 407 3.30 13.70 2.18
CA VAL A 407 1.99 13.04 2.28
C VAL A 407 1.51 13.09 3.73
N ARG A 408 0.40 13.79 3.95
CA ARG A 408 -0.20 14.03 5.28
C ARG A 408 -1.70 13.73 5.22
N LYS A 409 -2.26 13.20 6.32
CA LYS A 409 -3.71 13.01 6.43
C LYS A 409 -4.41 14.36 6.35
N GLY A 410 -5.44 14.49 5.52
CA GLY A 410 -6.20 15.73 5.33
C GLY A 410 -5.47 16.90 4.68
N HIS A 411 -4.18 16.77 4.34
CA HIS A 411 -3.35 17.86 3.81
C HIS A 411 -2.51 17.43 2.59
N THR A 412 -2.94 16.39 1.87
CA THR A 412 -2.26 15.96 0.63
C THR A 412 -2.93 16.61 -0.58
N SER A 413 -2.16 17.39 -1.36
CA SER A 413 -2.63 18.00 -2.61
C SER A 413 -2.99 16.94 -3.65
N PRO A 414 -3.89 17.23 -4.62
CA PRO A 414 -4.30 16.25 -5.63
C PRO A 414 -3.15 15.71 -6.50
N GLN A 415 -2.15 16.56 -6.82
CA GLN A 415 -0.92 16.14 -7.51
C GLN A 415 -0.13 15.12 -6.68
N ALA A 416 0.10 15.42 -5.40
CA ALA A 416 0.81 14.54 -4.49
C ALA A 416 0.04 13.22 -4.28
N LEU A 417 -1.30 13.27 -4.29
CA LEU A 417 -2.16 12.10 -4.21
C LEU A 417 -2.05 11.20 -5.45
N LEU A 418 -2.04 11.77 -6.67
CA LEU A 418 -1.81 11.02 -7.91
C LEU A 418 -0.44 10.36 -7.92
N LEU A 419 0.61 11.10 -7.54
CA LEU A 419 1.97 10.56 -7.49
C LEU A 419 2.11 9.47 -6.43
N THR A 420 1.51 9.67 -5.25
CA THR A 420 1.43 8.65 -4.19
C THR A 420 0.71 7.41 -4.70
N THR A 421 -0.38 7.58 -5.45
CA THR A 421 -1.14 6.46 -6.02
C THR A 421 -0.31 5.70 -7.05
N ALA A 422 0.41 6.37 -7.95
CA ALA A 422 1.34 5.73 -8.88
C ALA A 422 2.45 4.95 -8.15
N MET A 423 3.05 5.55 -7.11
CA MET A 423 4.07 4.87 -6.31
C MET A 423 3.52 3.65 -5.55
N LEU A 424 2.33 3.77 -4.97
CA LEU A 424 1.64 2.65 -4.32
C LEU A 424 1.31 1.56 -5.33
N MET A 425 0.92 1.93 -6.55
CA MET A 425 0.64 0.94 -7.58
C MET A 425 1.88 0.13 -7.95
N LEU A 426 2.98 0.82 -8.22
CA LEU A 426 4.26 0.14 -8.50
C LEU A 426 4.70 -0.73 -7.32
N THR A 427 4.51 -0.25 -6.09
CA THR A 427 4.83 -1.00 -4.87
C THR A 427 3.97 -2.26 -4.73
N ILE A 428 2.67 -2.18 -4.97
CA ILE A 428 1.77 -3.35 -4.89
C ILE A 428 2.07 -4.33 -6.03
N LEU A 429 2.43 -3.86 -7.23
CA LEU A 429 2.86 -4.75 -8.31
C LEU A 429 4.14 -5.52 -7.95
N ALA A 430 5.06 -4.90 -7.21
CA ALA A 430 6.20 -5.62 -6.61
C ALA A 430 5.78 -6.60 -5.51
N LEU A 431 4.74 -6.26 -4.73
CA LEU A 431 4.15 -7.19 -3.77
C LEU A 431 3.52 -8.40 -4.44
N ASP A 432 2.88 -8.21 -5.60
CA ASP A 432 2.29 -9.26 -6.43
C ASP A 432 3.32 -10.31 -6.88
N TYR A 433 4.59 -9.91 -7.04
CA TYR A 433 5.68 -10.86 -7.19
C TYR A 433 6.12 -11.47 -5.84
N SER A 434 6.37 -10.63 -4.82
CA SER A 434 6.99 -11.06 -3.56
C SER A 434 6.13 -12.06 -2.77
N ILE A 435 4.80 -11.90 -2.77
CA ILE A 435 3.87 -12.72 -2.00
C ILE A 435 3.87 -14.16 -2.54
N PRO A 436 3.55 -14.41 -3.83
CA PRO A 436 3.68 -15.73 -4.43
C PRO A 436 5.09 -16.28 -4.34
N MET A 437 6.13 -15.49 -4.67
CA MET A 437 7.44 -16.10 -4.90
C MET A 437 8.27 -16.31 -3.63
N LEU A 438 8.04 -15.54 -2.56
CA LEU A 438 8.87 -15.59 -1.34
C LEU A 438 8.04 -15.87 -0.09
N VAL A 439 6.87 -15.25 0.06
CA VAL A 439 6.07 -15.37 1.29
C VAL A 439 5.39 -16.75 1.36
N ALA A 440 4.71 -17.18 0.29
CA ALA A 440 3.94 -18.42 0.27
C ALA A 440 3.99 -19.15 -1.10
N PRO A 441 5.17 -19.65 -1.53
CA PRO A 441 5.37 -20.25 -2.86
C PRO A 441 4.50 -21.46 -3.17
N GLN A 442 4.36 -22.40 -2.24
CA GLN A 442 3.54 -23.59 -2.48
C GLN A 442 2.06 -23.26 -2.54
N TYR A 443 1.60 -22.41 -1.63
CA TYR A 443 0.22 -21.95 -1.63
C TYR A 443 -0.11 -21.27 -2.95
N ALA A 444 0.74 -20.33 -3.38
CA ALA A 444 0.48 -19.56 -4.57
C ALA A 444 0.57 -20.39 -5.86
N THR A 445 1.47 -21.39 -5.94
CA THR A 445 1.58 -22.21 -7.16
C THR A 445 0.54 -23.33 -7.21
N PHE A 446 0.40 -24.15 -6.18
CA PHE A 446 -0.46 -25.35 -6.21
C PHE A 446 -1.51 -25.39 -5.10
N GLY A 447 -1.49 -24.45 -4.14
CA GLY A 447 -2.43 -24.47 -3.03
C GLY A 447 -2.39 -25.77 -2.22
N PRO A 448 -3.55 -26.30 -1.81
CA PRO A 448 -3.64 -27.57 -1.07
C PRO A 448 -3.67 -28.81 -1.99
N GLN A 449 -3.34 -28.69 -3.28
CA GLN A 449 -3.39 -29.80 -4.22
C GLN A 449 -2.36 -30.89 -3.89
N THR A 450 -2.79 -32.14 -3.99
CA THR A 450 -1.97 -33.33 -3.79
C THR A 450 -2.22 -34.32 -4.93
N PHE A 451 -1.24 -35.17 -5.22
CA PHE A 451 -1.38 -36.26 -6.17
C PHE A 451 -1.01 -37.60 -5.53
N CYS A 452 -1.54 -38.67 -6.10
CA CYS A 452 -1.27 -40.05 -5.72
C CYS A 452 -0.06 -40.57 -6.52
N ASP A 453 1.08 -40.77 -5.84
CA ASP A 453 2.35 -41.23 -6.44
C ASP A 453 2.33 -42.77 -6.56
N ARG A 454 1.79 -43.29 -7.67
CA ARG A 454 1.70 -44.73 -7.92
C ARG A 454 2.93 -45.23 -8.70
N PRO A 455 3.56 -46.34 -8.30
CA PRO A 455 4.50 -47.05 -9.15
C PRO A 455 3.77 -47.58 -10.40
N GLN A 456 4.41 -47.49 -11.57
CA GLN A 456 3.80 -47.89 -12.84
C GLN A 456 3.37 -49.37 -12.79
N GLY A 457 2.10 -49.65 -13.09
CA GLY A 457 1.55 -51.02 -13.18
C GLY A 457 0.65 -51.48 -12.03
N GLN A 458 0.44 -50.67 -10.97
CA GLN A 458 -0.41 -51.07 -9.84
C GLN A 458 -1.69 -50.22 -9.73
N GLN A 459 -2.85 -50.89 -9.79
CA GLN A 459 -4.20 -50.32 -9.66
C GLN A 459 -4.61 -50.12 -8.18
N SER A 460 -3.68 -50.16 -7.22
CA SER A 460 -4.05 -49.97 -5.81
C SER A 460 -4.42 -48.51 -5.54
N ASP A 461 -5.61 -48.29 -5.00
CA ASP A 461 -6.05 -46.94 -4.66
C ASP A 461 -5.25 -46.35 -3.49
N CYS A 462 -4.92 -45.06 -3.59
CA CYS A 462 -4.25 -44.30 -2.51
C CYS A 462 -5.15 -44.15 -1.25
N LEU A 463 -6.36 -44.71 -1.28
CA LEU A 463 -7.29 -44.80 -0.15
C LEU A 463 -6.67 -45.57 1.03
N THR A 464 -5.98 -46.67 0.76
CA THR A 464 -5.42 -47.55 1.80
C THR A 464 -4.02 -47.10 2.23
N ASN A 465 -3.24 -46.54 1.30
CA ASN A 465 -1.84 -46.14 1.51
C ASN A 465 -1.67 -44.62 1.46
N LYS A 466 -2.04 -43.93 2.55
CA LYS A 466 -1.95 -42.46 2.66
C LYS A 466 -0.53 -41.90 2.47
N HIS A 467 0.52 -42.70 2.69
CA HIS A 467 1.92 -42.28 2.49
C HIS A 467 2.27 -41.99 1.03
N LEU A 468 1.48 -42.50 0.08
CA LEU A 468 1.66 -42.26 -1.35
C LEU A 468 1.06 -40.92 -1.81
N ILE A 469 0.35 -40.21 -0.93
CA ILE A 469 -0.23 -38.90 -1.23
C ILE A 469 0.84 -37.84 -0.99
N LYS A 470 1.32 -37.22 -2.06
CA LYS A 470 2.36 -36.18 -2.03
C LYS A 470 1.79 -34.83 -2.49
N PRO A 471 2.28 -33.71 -1.94
CA PRO A 471 1.90 -32.38 -2.42
C PRO A 471 2.42 -32.17 -3.85
N CYS A 472 1.65 -31.44 -4.67
CA CYS A 472 2.07 -31.07 -6.02
C CYS A 472 3.32 -30.16 -5.98
N SER A 473 4.29 -30.37 -6.87
CA SER A 473 5.49 -29.54 -6.99
C SER A 473 5.96 -29.41 -8.44
N GLU A 474 6.73 -28.38 -8.76
CA GLU A 474 7.15 -28.05 -10.14
C GLU A 474 8.06 -29.11 -10.80
N LEU A 475 8.75 -29.93 -10.01
CA LEU A 475 9.66 -30.97 -10.49
C LEU A 475 9.08 -32.40 -10.44
N THR A 476 7.80 -32.57 -10.10
CA THR A 476 7.22 -33.92 -10.10
C THR A 476 6.99 -34.38 -11.55
N ASP A 477 7.99 -35.07 -12.12
CA ASP A 477 7.91 -35.67 -13.46
C ASP A 477 7.20 -37.04 -13.45
N ASN A 478 6.12 -37.14 -12.67
CA ASN A 478 5.22 -38.29 -12.68
C ASN A 478 4.03 -38.00 -13.60
N THR A 479 3.67 -38.95 -14.46
CA THR A 479 2.47 -38.87 -15.31
C THR A 479 1.19 -38.68 -14.49
N ALA A 480 1.14 -39.21 -13.26
CA ALA A 480 0.05 -38.98 -12.32
C ALA A 480 -0.06 -37.52 -11.88
N ALA A 481 1.07 -36.87 -11.59
CA ALA A 481 1.11 -35.47 -11.20
C ALA A 481 0.70 -34.54 -12.35
N LYS A 482 1.22 -34.78 -13.57
CA LYS A 482 0.84 -34.02 -14.78
C LYS A 482 -0.66 -34.07 -15.09
N ARG A 483 -1.34 -35.14 -14.68
CA ARG A 483 -2.79 -35.31 -14.88
C ARG A 483 -3.64 -34.70 -13.77
N VAL A 484 -3.10 -34.41 -12.60
CA VAL A 484 -3.88 -33.95 -11.44
C VAL A 484 -3.55 -32.51 -11.07
N CYS A 485 -2.25 -32.19 -10.94
CA CYS A 485 -1.77 -30.91 -10.47
C CYS A 485 -1.94 -29.83 -11.54
N THR A 486 -2.65 -28.76 -11.18
CA THR A 486 -2.83 -27.58 -12.03
C THR A 486 -2.23 -26.37 -11.32
N PRO A 487 -1.19 -25.74 -11.88
CA PRO A 487 -0.63 -24.53 -11.28
C PRO A 487 -1.62 -23.38 -11.42
N SER A 488 -1.55 -22.42 -10.50
CA SER A 488 -2.30 -21.17 -10.57
C SER A 488 -1.85 -20.34 -11.78
N VAL A 489 -2.79 -19.59 -12.34
CA VAL A 489 -2.50 -18.69 -13.48
C VAL A 489 -1.50 -17.60 -13.08
N THR A 490 -1.62 -17.06 -11.86
CA THR A 490 -0.69 -16.07 -11.31
C THR A 490 0.74 -16.58 -11.28
N SER A 491 0.95 -17.79 -10.75
CA SER A 491 2.29 -18.38 -10.66
C SER A 491 2.88 -18.63 -12.05
N MET A 492 2.05 -19.06 -13.02
CA MET A 492 2.47 -19.21 -14.41
C MET A 492 2.93 -17.88 -15.02
N PHE A 493 2.18 -16.79 -14.84
CA PHE A 493 2.56 -15.47 -15.33
C PHE A 493 3.87 -14.97 -14.72
N LEU A 494 4.00 -15.03 -13.40
CA LEU A 494 5.18 -14.53 -12.69
C LEU A 494 6.42 -15.39 -13.00
N ASN A 495 6.27 -16.73 -12.99
CA ASN A 495 7.35 -17.63 -13.39
C ASN A 495 7.75 -17.37 -14.85
N ARG A 496 6.80 -17.14 -15.75
CA ARG A 496 7.08 -16.75 -17.15
C ARG A 496 7.93 -15.49 -17.22
N VAL A 497 7.58 -14.42 -16.50
CA VAL A 497 8.39 -13.17 -16.48
C VAL A 497 9.83 -13.47 -16.06
N THR A 498 10.04 -14.27 -15.01
CA THR A 498 11.38 -14.58 -14.49
C THR A 498 12.21 -15.51 -15.39
N ILE A 499 11.57 -16.45 -16.10
CA ILE A 499 12.27 -17.39 -17.00
C ILE A 499 12.56 -16.74 -18.34
N SER A 500 11.57 -16.06 -18.92
CA SER A 500 11.71 -15.42 -20.23
C SER A 500 12.80 -14.35 -20.19
N TYR A 501 12.89 -13.61 -19.07
CA TYR A 501 13.88 -12.55 -18.84
C TYR A 501 14.65 -12.78 -17.53
N PRO A 502 15.72 -13.61 -17.54
CA PRO A 502 16.49 -13.97 -16.34
C PRO A 502 17.12 -12.78 -15.59
N PHE A 503 17.35 -11.66 -16.31
CA PHE A 503 17.78 -10.40 -15.70
C PHE A 503 16.77 -9.92 -14.65
N PHE A 504 15.48 -9.85 -15.01
CA PHE A 504 14.43 -9.47 -14.07
C PHE A 504 14.37 -10.43 -12.89
N GLY A 505 14.39 -11.75 -13.14
CA GLY A 505 14.39 -12.74 -12.06
C GLY A 505 15.57 -12.60 -11.09
N THR A 506 16.76 -12.26 -11.58
CA THR A 506 17.93 -12.02 -10.72
C THR A 506 17.77 -10.76 -9.86
N VAL A 507 17.32 -9.65 -10.45
CA VAL A 507 17.03 -8.41 -9.71
C VAL A 507 15.94 -8.65 -8.66
N PHE A 508 14.88 -9.36 -9.05
CA PHE A 508 13.73 -9.67 -8.18
C PHE A 508 14.10 -10.54 -6.99
N PHE A 509 15.08 -11.43 -7.15
CA PHE A 509 15.57 -12.28 -6.08
C PHE A 509 16.45 -11.52 -5.09
N TRP A 510 17.46 -10.79 -5.59
CA TRP A 510 18.39 -10.05 -4.74
C TRP A 510 17.74 -8.86 -4.01
N SER A 511 16.75 -8.24 -4.62
CA SER A 511 15.97 -7.17 -3.99
C SER A 511 15.31 -7.61 -2.66
N GLN A 512 14.96 -8.89 -2.54
CA GLN A 512 14.36 -9.44 -1.32
C GLN A 512 15.34 -9.45 -0.15
N PHE A 513 16.61 -9.78 -0.39
CA PHE A 513 17.64 -9.69 0.66
C PHE A 513 17.85 -8.25 1.10
N ILE A 514 17.87 -7.31 0.16
CA ILE A 514 17.99 -5.87 0.47
C ILE A 514 16.79 -5.42 1.31
N PHE A 515 15.57 -5.82 0.95
CA PHE A 515 14.36 -5.55 1.73
C PHE A 515 14.48 -6.07 3.17
N LEU A 516 14.93 -7.32 3.35
CA LEU A 516 15.10 -7.94 4.67
C LEU A 516 16.13 -7.19 5.53
N VAL A 517 17.25 -6.77 4.94
CA VAL A 517 18.30 -6.01 5.63
C VAL A 517 17.81 -4.62 6.04
N ILE A 518 17.17 -3.88 5.13
CA ILE A 518 16.67 -2.53 5.44
C ILE A 518 15.56 -2.59 6.50
N TYR A 519 14.64 -3.57 6.41
CA TYR A 519 13.64 -3.78 7.45
C TYR A 519 14.28 -3.97 8.83
N LEU A 520 15.31 -4.82 8.94
CA LEU A 520 15.99 -5.09 10.20
C LEU A 520 16.69 -3.83 10.74
N LEU A 521 17.38 -3.08 9.88
CA LEU A 521 18.03 -1.83 10.26
C LEU A 521 17.02 -0.80 10.77
N VAL A 522 15.90 -0.60 10.06
CA VAL A 522 14.84 0.33 10.48
C VAL A 522 14.18 -0.14 11.78
N LEU A 523 13.96 -1.44 11.94
CA LEU A 523 13.37 -2.00 13.16
C LEU A 523 14.27 -1.75 14.38
N VAL A 524 15.55 -2.11 14.28
CA VAL A 524 16.54 -1.92 15.36
C VAL A 524 16.71 -0.44 15.69
N THR A 525 16.86 0.43 14.68
CA THR A 525 16.97 1.88 14.90
C THR A 525 15.68 2.47 15.50
N SER A 526 14.52 1.95 15.13
CA SER A 526 13.24 2.34 15.72
C SER A 526 13.18 1.94 17.19
N PHE A 527 13.65 0.75 17.59
CA PHE A 527 13.71 0.35 19.00
C PHE A 527 14.64 1.25 19.82
N ILE A 528 15.83 1.57 19.30
CA ILE A 528 16.84 2.36 20.02
C ILE A 528 16.47 3.84 20.09
N ARG A 529 15.96 4.42 19.01
CA ARG A 529 15.71 5.86 18.94
C ARG A 529 14.34 6.19 19.53
N HIS A 530 14.32 6.99 20.60
CA HIS A 530 13.08 7.63 21.06
C HIS A 530 12.55 8.58 19.97
N PRO A 531 11.23 8.60 19.71
CA PRO A 531 10.66 9.54 18.77
C PRO A 531 10.89 10.95 19.31
N LYS A 532 11.77 11.72 18.66
CA LYS A 532 11.82 13.17 18.88
C LYS A 532 10.65 13.76 18.12
N LEU A 533 9.76 14.44 18.85
CA LEU A 533 8.65 15.17 18.28
C LEU A 533 9.24 16.34 17.47
N ASP A 534 8.88 16.45 16.19
CA ASP A 534 9.39 17.50 15.31
C ASP A 534 8.65 18.80 15.64
N GLU A 535 9.25 19.64 16.51
CA GLU A 535 8.61 20.88 16.99
C GLU A 535 8.15 21.79 15.84
N ARG A 536 8.92 21.84 14.74
CA ARG A 536 8.57 22.64 13.55
C ARG A 536 7.31 22.14 12.87
N LEU A 537 7.04 20.83 12.93
CA LEU A 537 5.83 20.25 12.37
C LEU A 537 4.61 20.64 13.21
N LEU A 538 4.73 20.61 14.53
CA LEU A 538 3.65 21.03 15.42
C LEU A 538 3.34 22.51 15.25
N ASP A 539 4.36 23.35 15.13
CA ASP A 539 4.19 24.79 14.91
C ASP A 539 3.49 25.05 13.56
N GLN A 540 3.77 24.27 12.51
CA GLN A 540 3.04 24.33 11.22
C GLN A 540 1.59 23.84 11.34
N GLU A 541 1.35 22.72 12.03
CA GLU A 541 -0.01 22.20 12.25
C GLU A 541 -0.87 23.19 13.06
N ALA A 542 -0.25 23.86 14.03
CA ALA A 542 -0.85 24.94 14.80
C ALA A 542 -1.25 26.13 13.92
N GLU A 543 -0.37 26.54 13.01
CA GLU A 543 -0.62 27.65 12.08
C GLU A 543 -1.76 27.33 11.12
N GLU A 544 -1.71 26.19 10.47
CA GLU A 544 -2.75 25.76 9.51
C GLU A 544 -4.13 25.63 10.20
N ALA A 545 -4.19 25.05 11.40
CA ALA A 545 -5.45 24.91 12.15
C ALA A 545 -6.03 26.25 12.61
N GLU A 546 -5.18 27.24 12.90
CA GLU A 546 -5.61 28.59 13.26
C GLU A 546 -6.14 29.36 12.04
N GLU A 547 -5.48 29.24 10.88
CA GLU A 547 -5.99 29.80 9.62
C GLU A 547 -7.38 29.26 9.27
N GLU A 548 -7.60 27.95 9.41
CA GLU A 548 -8.92 27.35 9.21
C GLU A 548 -9.98 27.91 10.17
N ARG A 549 -9.61 28.17 11.43
CA ARG A 549 -10.50 28.82 12.41
C ARG A 549 -10.80 30.27 12.07
N LEU A 550 -9.80 31.03 11.64
CA LEU A 550 -9.98 32.42 11.23
C LEU A 550 -10.91 32.51 10.02
N LEU A 551 -10.74 31.63 9.04
CA LEU A 551 -11.62 31.57 7.86
C LEU A 551 -13.05 31.14 8.20
N THR A 552 -13.23 30.15 9.06
CA THR A 552 -14.57 29.71 9.50
C THR A 552 -15.28 30.73 10.38
N SER A 553 -14.54 31.46 11.22
CA SER A 553 -15.08 32.57 12.01
C SER A 553 -15.43 33.79 11.15
N SER A 554 -14.60 34.11 10.15
CA SER A 554 -14.87 35.18 9.18
C SER A 554 -16.10 34.86 8.31
N ALA A 555 -16.29 33.60 7.91
CA ALA A 555 -17.48 33.15 7.18
C ALA A 555 -18.78 33.30 7.99
N ARG A 556 -18.72 33.16 9.32
CA ARG A 556 -19.86 33.44 10.22
C ARG A 556 -20.11 34.94 10.42
N GLY A 557 -19.05 35.74 10.56
CA GLY A 557 -19.18 37.21 10.73
C GLY A 557 -19.76 37.95 9.52
N VAL A 558 -19.52 37.43 8.30
CA VAL A 558 -20.12 37.98 7.07
C VAL A 558 -21.63 37.70 7.00
N GLY A 559 -22.09 36.55 7.49
CA GLY A 559 -23.53 36.22 7.55
C GLY A 559 -24.33 37.13 8.49
N ASP A 560 -23.78 37.46 9.67
CA ASP A 560 -24.43 38.34 10.64
C ASP A 560 -24.46 39.81 10.19
N THR A 561 -23.46 40.25 9.43
CA THR A 561 -23.42 41.62 8.89
C THR A 561 -24.51 41.82 7.84
N TYR A 562 -24.77 40.82 6.96
CA TYR A 562 -25.85 40.89 5.97
C TYR A 562 -27.25 40.84 6.59
N GLN A 563 -27.47 40.12 7.69
CA GLN A 563 -28.76 40.14 8.40
C GLN A 563 -29.01 41.46 9.13
N SER A 564 -27.96 42.12 9.64
CA SER A 564 -28.11 43.41 10.33
C SER A 564 -28.43 44.59 9.39
N VAL A 565 -27.99 44.52 8.13
CA VAL A 565 -28.26 45.57 7.12
C VAL A 565 -29.65 45.41 6.47
N GLY A 566 -30.20 44.20 6.42
CA GLY A 566 -31.55 43.93 5.88
C GLY A 566 -32.71 44.19 6.85
N GLY A 567 -32.45 44.36 8.15
CA GLY A 567 -33.49 44.46 9.19
C GLY A 567 -33.97 45.88 9.52
N ARG A 568 -33.42 46.93 8.89
CA ARG A 568 -33.64 48.32 9.29
C ARG A 568 -34.38 49.12 8.21
N ASN A 569 -35.53 48.63 7.76
CA ASN A 569 -36.41 49.37 6.84
C ASN A 569 -37.91 49.05 7.02
N ASN A 570 -38.39 48.92 8.27
CA ASN A 570 -39.85 48.84 8.53
C ASN A 570 -40.23 49.39 9.92
N PHE A 571 -40.44 50.71 9.98
CA PHE A 571 -41.29 51.45 10.93
C PHE A 571 -41.37 52.87 10.33
N SER A 572 -42.49 53.52 10.04
CA SER A 572 -43.86 53.41 10.49
C SER A 572 -44.78 54.21 9.55
N THR A 573 -45.90 53.63 9.12
CA THR A 573 -47.09 54.41 8.74
C THR A 573 -48.31 53.63 9.18
N ARG A 574 -48.96 54.08 10.25
CA ARG A 574 -50.30 53.62 10.65
C ARG A 574 -51.08 54.82 11.18
N ALA A 575 -52.09 55.24 10.43
CA ALA A 575 -53.30 55.87 10.92
C ALA A 575 -54.40 55.54 9.90
N GLY A 576 -55.46 54.88 10.37
CA GLY A 576 -56.51 54.21 9.62
C GLY A 576 -56.99 53.00 10.41
#